data_AF-A0A816QA89-F1
#
_entry.id   AF-A0A816QA89-F1
#
_cell.length_a   1.000
_cell.length_b   1.000
_cell.length_c   1.000
_cell.angle_alpha   90.00
_cell.angle_beta   90.00
_cell.angle_gamma   90.00
#
_symmetry.space_group_name_H-M   'P 1'
#
loop_
_entity.id
_entity.type
_entity.pdbx_description
1 polymer ?
#
loop_
_entity_poly.entity_id
_entity_poly.type
_entity_poly.pdbx_seq_one_letter_code
_entity_poly.pdbx_strand_id
1 'polypeptide(L)'
;MSAKIYCVKRTPIIGDKFSSRHGPKGVCSHSFPSRMTIGMLLEVMAGKSAVSHGLCHDGIPFQFNHDYPVADYCGQLLKAD
;
A
#
# COMPACT_ATOMS: atom_id res chain seq x y z
N MET A 1 45.14 -2.71 -9.66
CA MET A 1 44.41 -1.49 -9.25
C MET A 1 43.19 -1.92 -8.44
N SER A 2 43.13 -1.56 -7.16
CA SER A 2 42.03 -1.96 -6.27
C SER A 2 40.91 -0.93 -6.33
N ALA A 3 39.75 -1.30 -6.88
CA ALA A 3 38.57 -0.46 -6.86
C ALA A 3 37.99 -0.43 -5.44
N LYS A 4 38.07 0.72 -4.77
CA LYS A 4 37.38 0.93 -3.51
C LYS A 4 35.91 1.24 -3.81
N ILE A 5 35.02 0.40 -3.29
CA ILE A 5 33.58 0.62 -3.34
C ILE A 5 33.23 1.60 -2.21
N TYR A 6 32.63 2.74 -2.55
CA TYR A 6 32.19 3.75 -1.59
C TYR A 6 30.66 3.68 -1.48
N CYS A 7 30.13 3.42 -0.30
CA CYS A 7 28.70 3.53 -0.02
C CYS A 7 28.40 4.92 0.55
N VAL A 8 27.59 5.70 -0.16
CA VAL A 8 27.15 7.03 0.29
C VAL A 8 25.75 6.91 0.89
N LYS A 9 25.58 7.26 2.17
CA LYS A 9 24.26 7.28 2.82
C LYS A 9 23.39 8.37 2.17
N ARG A 10 22.27 7.98 1.54
CA ARG A 10 21.28 8.89 0.97
C ARG A 10 20.06 8.94 1.89
N THR A 11 19.92 10.01 2.67
CA THR A 11 18.67 10.30 3.38
C THR A 11 17.64 10.84 2.39
N PRO A 12 16.34 10.51 2.54
CA PRO A 12 15.31 11.03 1.66
C PRO A 12 15.22 12.56 1.79
N ILE A 13 15.25 13.26 0.66
CA ILE A 13 15.14 14.71 0.56
C ILE A 13 13.92 15.13 -0.26
N ILE A 14 13.49 16.39 -0.09
CA ILE A 14 12.45 16.98 -0.92
C ILE A 14 12.88 16.89 -2.39
N GLY A 15 12.06 16.28 -3.24
CA GLY A 15 12.36 16.02 -4.65
C GLY A 15 12.61 14.55 -5.00
N ASP A 16 12.82 13.69 -4.01
CA ASP A 16 12.87 12.25 -4.21
C ASP A 16 11.50 11.70 -4.64
N LYS A 17 11.50 10.75 -5.59
CA LYS A 17 10.26 10.14 -6.11
C LYS A 17 9.91 8.87 -5.35
N PHE A 18 8.80 8.89 -4.64
CA PHE A 18 8.20 7.72 -3.99
C PHE A 18 7.05 7.16 -4.81
N SER A 19 6.89 5.84 -4.83
CA SER A 19 5.77 5.16 -5.51
C SER A 19 5.25 3.96 -4.74
N SER A 20 3.94 3.76 -4.77
CA SER A 20 3.32 2.52 -4.30
C SER A 20 3.43 1.41 -5.35
N ARG A 21 3.19 0.15 -4.94
CA ARG A 21 3.21 -1.02 -5.83
C ARG A 21 2.16 -0.97 -6.94
N HIS A 22 1.13 -0.15 -6.74
CA HIS A 22 0.04 0.10 -7.68
C HIS A 22 0.39 1.10 -8.80
N GLY A 23 1.64 1.60 -8.87
CA GLY A 23 2.11 2.48 -9.93
C GLY A 23 2.00 4.01 -9.77
N PRO A 24 1.19 4.61 -8.86
CA PRO A 24 1.21 6.06 -8.69
C PRO A 24 2.50 6.50 -7.97
N LYS A 25 3.06 7.61 -8.47
CA LYS A 25 4.21 8.31 -7.87
C LYS A 25 3.66 9.52 -7.13
N GLY A 26 3.78 9.53 -5.80
CA GLY A 26 3.17 10.53 -4.91
C GLY A 26 1.72 10.22 -4.51
N VAL A 27 1.29 10.80 -3.38
CA VAL A 27 -0.06 10.65 -2.80
C VAL A 27 -0.84 11.96 -2.94
N CYS A 28 -1.72 12.03 -3.94
CA CYS A 28 -2.67 13.14 -4.12
C CYS A 28 -4.08 12.57 -4.28
N SER A 29 -5.04 13.04 -3.45
CA SER A 29 -6.44 12.60 -3.48
C SER A 29 -7.10 12.81 -4.85
N HIS A 30 -6.78 13.91 -5.53
CA HIS A 30 -7.29 14.23 -6.86
C HIS A 30 -6.82 13.25 -7.95
N SER A 31 -5.69 12.58 -7.75
CA SER A 31 -5.16 11.61 -8.72
C SER A 31 -5.84 10.24 -8.63
N PHE A 32 -6.56 9.97 -7.53
CA PHE A 32 -7.24 8.69 -7.28
C PHE A 32 -8.31 8.33 -8.34
N PRO A 33 -9.28 9.20 -8.69
CA PRO A 33 -10.29 8.88 -9.71
C PRO A 33 -9.68 8.77 -11.11
N SER A 34 -8.64 9.56 -11.42
CA SER A 34 -8.00 9.55 -12.74
C SER A 34 -7.20 8.29 -13.04
N ARG A 35 -6.74 7.58 -12.00
CA ARG A 35 -5.88 6.39 -12.12
C ARG A 35 -6.61 5.09 -11.77
N MET A 36 -7.88 5.19 -11.34
CA MET A 36 -8.75 4.07 -10.98
C MET A 36 -8.06 3.00 -10.11
N THR A 37 -7.20 3.44 -9.19
CA THR A 37 -6.37 2.59 -8.34
C THR A 37 -7.07 2.21 -7.02
N ILE A 38 -8.25 1.60 -7.10
CA ILE A 38 -9.01 1.11 -5.93
C ILE A 38 -8.17 0.15 -5.06
N GLY A 39 -7.30 -0.65 -5.68
CA GLY A 39 -6.40 -1.57 -4.98
C GLY A 39 -5.47 -0.89 -3.96
N MET A 40 -5.05 0.36 -4.21
CA MET A 40 -4.21 1.11 -3.28
C MET A 40 -4.99 1.53 -2.02
N LEU A 41 -6.29 1.84 -2.15
CA LEU A 41 -7.14 2.13 -1.00
C LEU A 41 -7.38 0.87 -0.16
N LEU A 42 -7.62 -0.26 -0.83
CA LEU A 42 -7.82 -1.56 -0.18
C LEU A 42 -6.55 -2.03 0.54
N GLU A 43 -5.37 -1.84 -0.05
CA GLU A 43 -4.07 -2.14 0.57
C GLU A 43 -3.84 -1.30 1.85
N VAL A 44 -4.28 -0.04 1.87
CA VAL A 44 -4.22 0.80 3.09
C VAL A 44 -5.19 0.31 4.17
N MET A 45 -6.43 -0.06 3.80
CA MET A 45 -7.40 -0.60 4.76
C MET A 45 -6.93 -1.91 5.37
N ALA A 46 -6.44 -2.83 4.53
CA ALA A 46 -5.86 -4.09 4.97
C ALA A 46 -4.61 -3.86 5.82
N GLY A 47 -3.71 -2.96 5.42
CA GLY A 47 -2.51 -2.63 6.20
C GLY A 47 -2.84 -2.09 7.60
N LYS A 48 -3.92 -1.30 7.72
CA LYS A 48 -4.38 -0.81 9.02
C LYS A 48 -4.97 -1.92 9.89
N SER A 49 -5.86 -2.77 9.35
CA SER A 49 -6.43 -3.89 10.10
C SER A 49 -5.36 -4.91 10.51
N ALA A 50 -4.36 -5.12 9.65
CA ALA A 50 -3.21 -5.98 9.93
C ALA A 50 -2.43 -5.54 11.17
N VAL A 51 -2.18 -4.24 11.32
CA VAL A 51 -1.42 -3.71 12.46
C VAL A 51 -2.23 -3.76 13.75
N SER A 52 -3.55 -3.48 13.70
CA SER A 52 -4.42 -3.60 14.88
C SER A 52 -4.48 -5.02 15.41
N HIS A 53 -4.71 -6.00 14.52
CA HIS A 53 -4.97 -7.40 14.90
C HIS A 53 -3.73 -8.29 14.88
N GLY A 54 -2.58 -7.78 14.45
CA GLY A 54 -1.35 -8.56 14.28
C GLY A 54 -1.45 -9.63 13.18
N LEU A 55 -2.31 -9.42 12.18
CA LEU A 55 -2.59 -10.38 11.10
C LEU A 55 -1.87 -9.97 9.80
N CYS A 56 -1.45 -10.95 9.00
CA CYS A 56 -0.97 -10.70 7.64
C CYS A 56 -2.09 -10.98 6.63
N HIS A 57 -2.58 -9.94 5.95
CA HIS A 57 -3.55 -10.11 4.87
C HIS A 57 -2.88 -10.54 3.57
N ASP A 58 -3.51 -11.47 2.86
CA ASP A 58 -3.02 -11.98 1.59
C ASP A 58 -3.39 -11.06 0.41
N GLY A 59 -2.53 -11.00 -0.60
CA GLY A 59 -2.66 -10.15 -1.77
C GLY A 59 -2.93 -10.90 -3.08
N ILE A 60 -3.29 -12.19 -3.00
CA ILE A 60 -3.59 -13.00 -4.18
C ILE A 60 -4.83 -12.44 -4.89
N PRO A 61 -4.75 -12.20 -6.21
CA PRO A 61 -5.89 -11.68 -6.97
C PRO A 61 -7.05 -12.69 -6.98
N PHE A 62 -8.28 -12.19 -7.02
CA PHE A 62 -9.53 -12.96 -7.14
C PHE A 62 -9.96 -13.81 -5.92
N GLN A 63 -9.43 -13.56 -4.72
CA GLN A 63 -9.97 -14.17 -3.50
C GLN A 63 -11.34 -13.60 -3.08
N PHE A 64 -11.62 -12.35 -3.45
CA PHE A 64 -12.84 -11.63 -3.07
C PHE A 64 -13.79 -11.51 -4.27
N ASN A 65 -15.08 -11.65 -4.00
CA ASN A 65 -16.14 -11.54 -4.99
C ASN A 65 -17.09 -10.37 -4.64
N HIS A 66 -18.15 -10.21 -5.42
CA HIS A 66 -19.13 -9.14 -5.21
C HIS A 66 -19.94 -9.32 -3.91
N ASP A 67 -20.21 -10.57 -3.51
CA ASP A 67 -20.98 -10.87 -2.29
C ASP A 67 -20.15 -10.72 -1.00
N TYR A 68 -18.82 -10.79 -1.13
CA TYR A 68 -17.87 -10.67 -0.04
C TYR A 68 -16.69 -9.78 -0.45
N PRO A 69 -16.89 -8.45 -0.49
CA PRO A 69 -15.85 -7.51 -0.88
C PRO A 69 -14.82 -7.33 0.24
N VAL A 70 -13.56 -7.14 -0.15
CA VAL A 70 -12.44 -6.90 0.78
C VAL A 70 -12.65 -5.66 1.67
N ALA A 71 -13.38 -4.66 1.19
CA ALA A 71 -13.70 -3.47 1.98
C ALA A 71 -14.54 -3.80 3.22
N ASP A 72 -15.50 -4.72 3.10
CA ASP A 72 -16.36 -5.14 4.21
C ASP A 72 -15.61 -6.05 5.17
N TYR A 73 -14.79 -6.97 4.64
CA TYR A 73 -13.91 -7.82 5.46
C TYR A 73 -12.95 -6.99 6.32
N CYS A 74 -12.18 -6.09 5.70
CA CYS A 74 -11.28 -5.18 6.44
C CYS A 74 -12.07 -4.24 7.35
N GLY A 75 -13.27 -3.80 6.93
CA GLY A 75 -14.14 -2.94 7.71
C GLY A 75 -14.68 -3.61 8.98
N GLN A 76 -14.99 -4.91 8.93
CA GLN A 76 -15.39 -5.69 10.11
C GLN A 76 -14.23 -5.82 11.09
N LEU A 77 -13.02 -6.13 10.60
CA LEU A 77 -11.81 -6.20 11.42
C LEU A 77 -11.52 -4.85 12.10
N LEU A 78 -11.62 -3.74 11.37
CA LEU A 78 -11.39 -2.41 11.93
C LEU A 78 -12.46 -1.94 12.93
N LYS A 79 -13.67 -2.51 12.88
CA LYS A 79 -14.76 -2.21 13.84
C LYS A 79 -14.71 -3.10 15.08
N ALA A 80 -13.96 -4.19 15.04
CA ALA A 80 -13.83 -5.15 16.14
C ALA A 80 -12.83 -4.70 17.21
N ASP A 81 -12.15 -3.56 17.00
CA ASP A 81 -11.29 -2.86 17.97
C ASP A 81 -12.07 -1.97 18.95
#